data_AF-A0A955KMC2-F1
#
_entry.id   AF-A0A955KMC2-F1
#
_cell.length_a   1.000
_cell.length_b   1.000
_cell.length_c   1.000
_cell.angle_alpha   90.00
_cell.angle_beta   90.00
_cell.angle_gamma   90.00
#
_symmetry.space_group_name_H-M   'P 1'
#
loop_
_entity.id
_entity.type
_entity.pdbx_description
1 polymer ?
#
loop_
_entity_poly.entity_id
_entity_poly.type
_entity_poly.pdbx_seq_one_letter_code
_entity_poly.pdbx_strand_id
1 'polypeptide(L)'
;MEEQQHSEITSSTPTKASRIDLKDLYIPVAIIVAGAFIGAGLFFGSPRAEGPAPTQANTNENILAKLVKEAGVSMDAVDACMQSGEMSAHVQADADNAVETGGRGTPWTIVIGPTGKTYPVNGAVPKAAFQQIIDLARSEADYNVPDDSINTDAVRPVTAEDHIKGSLDAPIKIVEYSDFDCPFCTRAHETLVEIMAENNDVAWVYRHFPLDSLHPNARTLATVSECVAKEGGNDAFWSFADGYFTR
;
A
#
# COMPACT_ATOMS: atom_id res chain seq x y z
N MET A 1 -37.50 -44.66 52.78
CA MET A 1 -38.11 -43.40 52.34
C MET A 1 -37.44 -43.05 51.02
N GLU A 2 -37.89 -43.58 49.89
CA GLU A 2 -39.09 -43.11 49.14
C GLU A 2 -38.98 -41.61 48.85
N GLU A 3 -39.13 -41.09 47.63
CA GLU A 3 -39.63 -41.66 46.39
C GLU A 3 -39.26 -40.69 45.24
N GLN A 4 -39.42 -41.21 44.03
CA GLN A 4 -39.29 -40.66 42.69
C GLN A 4 -40.13 -39.36 42.51
N GLN A 5 -40.07 -38.57 41.43
CA GLN A 5 -40.33 -38.99 40.06
C GLN A 5 -40.13 -37.84 39.04
N HIS A 6 -39.39 -38.15 37.97
CA HIS A 6 -39.63 -37.92 36.54
C HIS A 6 -40.11 -36.56 35.99
N SER A 7 -39.48 -36.13 34.88
CA SER A 7 -40.00 -36.35 33.50
C SER A 7 -39.29 -35.40 32.51
N GLU A 8 -38.32 -35.90 31.74
CA GLU A 8 -38.37 -36.28 30.31
C GLU A 8 -38.17 -35.14 29.28
N ILE A 9 -37.05 -35.17 28.53
CA ILE A 9 -36.89 -35.53 27.09
C ILE A 9 -37.63 -34.55 26.14
N THR A 10 -36.96 -33.77 25.27
CA THR A 10 -36.65 -34.17 23.88
C THR A 10 -35.85 -33.09 23.13
N SER A 11 -34.95 -33.56 22.27
CA SER A 11 -34.20 -32.80 21.26
C SER A 11 -34.96 -32.71 19.92
N SER A 12 -34.76 -31.64 19.14
CA SER A 12 -34.68 -31.71 17.66
C SER A 12 -34.28 -30.39 16.98
N THR A 13 -33.07 -30.39 16.38
CA THR A 13 -32.72 -30.03 14.98
C THR A 13 -32.85 -28.57 14.46
N PRO A 14 -31.90 -28.08 13.59
CA PRO A 14 -31.72 -26.66 13.27
C PRO A 14 -32.47 -26.17 12.02
N THR A 15 -32.83 -24.88 11.99
CA THR A 15 -33.54 -24.23 10.89
C THR A 15 -32.58 -23.67 9.83
N LYS A 16 -32.44 -24.42 8.74
CA LYS A 16 -32.33 -24.04 7.32
C LYS A 16 -31.89 -22.61 6.96
N ALA A 17 -30.68 -22.53 6.40
CA ALA A 17 -30.19 -21.41 5.59
C ALA A 17 -31.04 -21.22 4.31
N SER A 18 -31.49 -19.99 4.07
CA SER A 18 -32.11 -19.57 2.81
C SER A 18 -31.03 -19.24 1.78
N ARG A 19 -31.02 -20.00 0.67
CA ARG A 19 -30.17 -19.75 -0.50
C ARG A 19 -30.72 -18.55 -1.27
N ILE A 20 -29.85 -17.61 -1.60
CA ILE A 20 -30.08 -16.58 -2.62
C ILE A 20 -29.88 -17.25 -3.98
N ASP A 21 -30.89 -17.22 -4.85
CA ASP A 21 -30.87 -17.85 -6.18
C ASP A 21 -30.20 -16.90 -7.20
N LEU A 22 -29.19 -17.41 -7.89
CA LEU A 22 -28.25 -16.65 -8.74
C LEU A 22 -28.82 -16.28 -10.12
N LYS A 23 -30.14 -16.28 -10.27
CA LYS A 23 -30.84 -16.00 -11.55
C LYS A 23 -31.46 -14.61 -11.64
N ASP A 24 -31.42 -13.84 -10.55
CA ASP A 24 -31.96 -12.48 -10.47
C ASP A 24 -30.93 -11.38 -10.82
N LEU A 25 -29.72 -11.75 -11.25
CA LEU A 25 -28.69 -10.82 -11.70
C LEU A 25 -28.41 -11.00 -13.20
N TYR A 26 -29.42 -10.73 -14.03
CA TYR A 26 -29.27 -10.68 -15.48
C TYR A 26 -29.98 -9.44 -16.04
N ILE A 27 -29.23 -8.33 -16.17
CA ILE A 27 -29.64 -7.14 -16.91
C ILE A 27 -29.10 -7.30 -18.34
N PRO A 28 -29.95 -7.45 -19.38
CA PRO A 28 -29.45 -7.55 -20.75
C PRO A 28 -29.03 -6.17 -21.25
N VAL A 29 -27.74 -6.04 -21.58
CA VAL A 29 -27.19 -4.95 -22.39
C VAL A 29 -27.79 -5.05 -23.79
N ALA A 30 -28.62 -4.07 -24.17
CA ALA A 30 -29.12 -3.94 -25.53
C ALA A 30 -28.04 -3.33 -26.42
N ILE A 31 -27.51 -4.15 -27.33
CA ILE A 31 -26.72 -3.74 -28.50
C ILE A 31 -27.68 -3.15 -29.53
N ILE A 32 -27.47 -1.90 -29.95
CA ILE A 32 -27.97 -1.42 -31.25
C ILE A 32 -26.79 -0.88 -32.05
N VAL A 33 -26.54 -1.58 -33.15
CA VAL A 33 -25.54 -1.29 -34.18
C VAL A 33 -26.17 -0.42 -35.28
N ALA A 34 -25.36 0.53 -35.75
CA ALA A 34 -25.32 1.16 -37.08
C ALA A 34 -26.58 1.87 -37.62
N GLY A 35 -26.41 3.19 -37.83
CA GLY A 35 -27.12 3.95 -38.85
C GLY A 35 -26.12 4.84 -39.62
N ALA A 36 -25.68 4.37 -40.79
CA ALA A 36 -24.93 5.18 -41.74
C ALA A 36 -25.88 6.13 -42.48
N PHE A 37 -25.63 7.43 -42.41
CA PHE A 37 -26.26 8.41 -43.29
C PHE A 37 -25.18 9.20 -44.04
N ILE A 38 -25.21 9.05 -45.36
CA ILE A 38 -24.48 9.82 -46.36
C ILE A 38 -25.15 11.19 -46.45
N GLY A 39 -24.37 12.26 -46.29
CA GLY A 39 -24.79 13.63 -46.52
C GLY A 39 -23.62 14.46 -47.04
N ALA A 40 -23.60 14.69 -48.35
CA ALA A 40 -22.71 15.66 -48.99
C ALA A 40 -23.25 17.08 -48.77
N GLY A 41 -22.40 18.02 -48.32
CA GLY A 41 -22.70 19.44 -48.47
C GLY A 41 -22.13 20.36 -47.39
N LEU A 42 -21.25 21.25 -47.85
CA LEU A 42 -20.98 22.60 -47.35
C LEU A 42 -19.97 22.77 -46.19
N PHE A 43 -18.77 23.15 -46.60
CA PHE A 43 -17.77 23.89 -45.83
C PHE A 43 -18.38 25.15 -45.19
N PHE A 44 -18.53 25.13 -43.87
CA PHE A 44 -18.42 26.31 -43.03
C PHE A 44 -17.49 25.96 -41.87
N GLY A 45 -16.36 26.68 -41.78
CA GLY A 45 -15.39 26.49 -40.71
C GLY A 45 -16.03 26.74 -39.35
N SER A 46 -16.12 25.68 -38.55
CA SER A 46 -16.40 25.78 -37.13
C SER A 46 -15.08 26.03 -36.39
N PRO A 47 -15.07 26.85 -35.32
CA PRO A 47 -13.88 27.01 -34.50
C PRO A 47 -13.46 25.64 -33.96
N ARG A 48 -12.17 25.37 -34.05
CA ARG A 48 -11.51 24.20 -33.46
C ARG A 48 -12.02 24.07 -32.03
N ALA A 49 -12.77 23.01 -31.75
CA ALA A 49 -12.99 22.59 -30.38
C ALA A 49 -11.60 22.37 -29.78
N GLU A 50 -11.18 23.29 -28.91
CA GLU A 50 -10.13 23.00 -27.95
C GLU A 50 -10.60 21.74 -27.23
N GLY A 51 -9.84 20.65 -27.40
CA GLY A 51 -10.08 19.43 -26.62
C GLY A 51 -10.08 19.78 -25.13
N PRO A 52 -10.70 18.94 -24.28
CA PRO A 52 -10.68 19.17 -22.84
C PRO A 52 -9.23 19.43 -22.40
N ALA A 53 -9.04 20.48 -21.59
CA ALA A 53 -7.77 20.77 -20.94
C ALA A 53 -7.20 19.47 -20.34
N PRO A 54 -5.86 19.29 -20.31
CA PRO A 54 -5.25 18.10 -19.77
C PRO A 54 -5.79 17.84 -18.35
N THR A 55 -6.64 16.82 -18.22
CA THR A 55 -7.18 16.38 -16.95
C THR A 55 -6.05 15.67 -16.20
N GLN A 56 -5.89 15.89 -14.89
CA GLN A 56 -4.78 15.35 -14.06
C GLN A 56 -4.42 13.85 -14.28
N ALA A 57 -5.31 13.05 -14.88
CA ALA A 57 -5.00 11.72 -15.41
C ALA A 57 -3.78 11.72 -16.36
N ASN A 58 -3.65 12.70 -17.25
CA ASN A 58 -2.56 12.74 -18.22
C ASN A 58 -1.25 13.34 -17.67
N THR A 59 -1.26 14.04 -16.54
CA THR A 59 -0.01 14.43 -15.86
C THR A 59 0.55 13.25 -15.06
N ASN A 60 -0.31 12.48 -14.39
CA ASN A 60 0.12 11.34 -13.58
C ASN A 60 0.58 10.16 -14.44
N GLU A 61 -0.09 9.87 -15.56
CA GLU A 61 0.37 8.85 -16.52
C GLU A 61 1.74 9.20 -17.12
N ASN A 62 1.97 10.47 -17.45
CA ASN A 62 3.26 10.93 -17.97
C ASN A 62 4.38 10.88 -16.92
N ILE A 63 4.05 11.12 -15.64
CA ILE A 63 5.01 10.97 -14.54
C ILE A 63 5.34 9.50 -14.31
N LEU A 64 4.34 8.60 -14.28
CA LEU A 64 4.57 7.17 -14.08
C LEU A 64 5.45 6.58 -15.18
N ALA A 65 5.16 6.86 -16.44
CA ALA A 65 5.98 6.39 -17.56
C ALA A 65 7.42 6.90 -17.49
N LYS A 66 7.62 8.14 -17.03
CA LYS A 66 8.95 8.70 -16.79
C LYS A 66 9.68 7.95 -15.68
N LEU A 67 9.04 7.76 -14.52
CA LEU A 67 9.65 7.12 -13.34
C LEU A 67 9.99 5.66 -13.58
N VAL A 68 9.10 4.89 -14.23
CA VAL A 68 9.36 3.49 -14.62
C VAL A 68 10.59 3.40 -15.53
N LYS A 69 10.70 4.33 -16.50
CA LYS A 69 11.85 4.39 -17.39
C LYS A 69 13.14 4.79 -16.66
N GLU A 70 13.06 5.75 -15.74
CA GLU A 70 14.21 6.19 -14.91
C GLU A 70 14.69 5.06 -13.98
N ALA A 71 13.77 4.22 -13.49
CA ALA A 71 14.07 2.99 -12.77
C ALA A 71 14.66 1.86 -13.65
N GLY A 72 14.83 2.10 -14.96
CA GLY A 72 15.42 1.13 -15.89
C GLY A 72 14.48 0.01 -16.36
N VAL A 73 13.17 0.15 -16.12
CA VAL A 73 12.15 -0.85 -16.46
C VAL A 73 11.31 -0.37 -17.65
N SER A 74 10.75 -1.31 -18.43
CA SER A 74 9.83 -0.98 -19.53
C SER A 74 8.38 -0.91 -19.05
N MET A 75 7.60 0.04 -19.57
CA MET A 75 6.17 0.12 -19.28
C MET A 75 5.41 -1.15 -19.71
N ASP A 76 5.79 -1.77 -20.84
CA ASP A 76 5.16 -3.02 -21.29
C ASP A 76 5.32 -4.17 -20.29
N ALA A 77 6.47 -4.25 -19.63
CA ALA A 77 6.73 -5.26 -18.59
C ALA A 77 5.91 -4.98 -17.31
N VAL A 78 5.82 -3.70 -16.91
CA VAL A 78 4.96 -3.28 -15.80
C VAL A 78 3.50 -3.60 -16.10
N ASP A 79 3.00 -3.30 -17.30
CA ASP A 79 1.63 -3.58 -17.71
C ASP A 79 1.34 -5.08 -17.70
N ALA A 80 2.26 -5.91 -18.21
CA ALA A 80 2.14 -7.37 -18.15
C ALA A 80 2.11 -7.89 -16.70
N CYS A 81 2.95 -7.34 -15.82
CA CYS A 81 2.95 -7.66 -14.40
C CYS A 81 1.64 -7.25 -13.72
N MET A 82 1.13 -6.05 -13.98
CA MET A 82 -0.14 -5.54 -13.44
C MET A 82 -1.32 -6.45 -13.86
N GLN A 83 -1.34 -6.93 -15.10
CA GLN A 83 -2.36 -7.83 -15.62
C GLN A 83 -2.33 -9.22 -14.97
N SER A 84 -1.17 -9.66 -14.45
CA SER A 84 -1.07 -10.95 -13.75
C SER A 84 -1.80 -10.95 -12.40
N GLY A 85 -1.97 -9.77 -11.78
CA GLY A 85 -2.56 -9.62 -10.45
C GLY A 85 -1.72 -10.16 -9.29
N GLU A 86 -0.52 -10.70 -9.56
CA GLU A 86 0.35 -11.33 -8.57
C GLU A 86 0.73 -10.37 -7.43
N MET A 87 1.09 -9.13 -7.79
CA MET A 87 1.58 -8.14 -6.83
C MET A 87 0.47 -7.57 -5.93
N SER A 88 -0.81 -7.69 -6.33
CA SER A 88 -1.93 -7.23 -5.49
C SER A 88 -2.04 -8.00 -4.18
N ALA A 89 -1.67 -9.29 -4.17
CA ALA A 89 -1.67 -10.10 -2.96
C ALA A 89 -0.54 -9.68 -2.00
N HIS A 90 0.64 -9.34 -2.54
CA HIS A 90 1.76 -8.83 -1.75
C HIS A 90 1.40 -7.49 -1.08
N VAL A 91 0.87 -6.53 -1.85
CA VAL A 91 0.40 -5.24 -1.34
C VAL A 91 -0.66 -5.40 -0.25
N GLN A 92 -1.57 -6.37 -0.39
CA GLN A 92 -2.57 -6.65 0.63
C GLN A 92 -1.95 -7.24 1.91
N ALA A 93 -0.98 -8.15 1.78
CA ALA A 93 -0.32 -8.76 2.93
C ALA A 93 0.47 -7.72 3.76
N ASP A 94 1.08 -6.73 3.11
CA ASP A 94 1.70 -5.60 3.81
C ASP A 94 0.67 -4.76 4.56
N ALA A 95 -0.44 -4.41 3.90
CA ALA A 95 -1.50 -3.61 4.51
C ALA A 95 -2.13 -4.33 5.71
N ASP A 96 -2.33 -5.64 5.61
CA ASP A 96 -2.84 -6.46 6.71
C ASP A 96 -1.86 -6.46 7.90
N ASN A 97 -0.55 -6.59 7.65
CA ASN A 97 0.44 -6.54 8.72
C ASN A 97 0.59 -5.14 9.34
N ALA A 98 0.38 -4.07 8.55
CA ALA A 98 0.29 -2.71 9.08
C ALA A 98 -0.86 -2.61 10.10
N VAL A 99 -2.04 -3.13 9.78
CA VAL A 99 -3.21 -3.14 10.69
C VAL A 99 -2.96 -4.02 11.91
N GLU A 100 -2.41 -5.21 11.71
CA GLU A 100 -2.09 -6.19 12.76
C GLU A 100 -1.12 -5.63 13.79
N THR A 101 -0.13 -4.84 13.33
CA THR A 101 0.85 -4.20 14.22
C THR A 101 0.32 -2.96 14.95
N GLY A 102 -0.89 -2.50 14.62
CA GLY A 102 -1.53 -1.33 15.27
C GLY A 102 -1.71 -0.12 14.37
N GLY A 103 -1.29 -0.18 13.10
CA GLY A 103 -1.47 0.90 12.13
C GLY A 103 -2.94 1.23 11.89
N ARG A 104 -3.27 2.52 11.94
CA ARG A 104 -4.62 3.07 11.66
C ARG A 104 -4.62 4.17 10.60
N GLY A 105 -3.46 4.45 10.04
CA GLY A 105 -3.20 5.47 9.03
C GLY A 105 -1.74 5.41 8.61
N THR A 106 -1.38 6.23 7.63
CA THR A 106 -0.03 6.27 7.07
C THR A 106 0.61 7.66 7.23
N PRO A 107 1.96 7.71 7.37
CA PRO A 107 2.85 6.57 7.52
C PRO A 107 2.69 5.92 8.90
N TRP A 108 2.82 4.60 8.94
CA TRP A 108 2.93 3.82 10.18
C TRP A 108 4.31 3.19 10.21
N THR A 109 5.11 3.50 11.23
CA THR A 109 6.51 3.09 11.26
C THR A 109 6.85 2.37 12.54
N ILE A 110 7.67 1.33 12.43
CA ILE A 110 8.18 0.56 13.58
C ILE A 110 9.69 0.56 13.47
N VAL A 111 10.37 1.19 14.43
CA VAL A 111 11.83 1.08 14.56
C VAL A 111 12.14 -0.15 15.40
N ILE A 112 13.00 -1.02 14.91
CA ILE A 112 13.41 -2.27 15.54
C ILE A 112 14.87 -2.11 15.98
N GLY A 113 15.13 -2.28 17.28
CA GLY A 113 16.46 -2.25 17.89
C GLY A 113 17.24 -3.57 17.74
N PRO A 114 18.50 -3.63 18.20
CA PRO A 114 19.39 -4.78 18.00
C PRO A 114 18.88 -6.10 18.59
N THR A 115 18.08 -6.04 19.66
CA THR A 115 17.50 -7.22 20.34
C THR A 115 16.12 -7.60 19.83
N GLY A 116 15.58 -6.84 18.86
CA GLY A 116 14.22 -6.99 18.36
C GLY A 116 13.18 -6.13 19.08
N LYS A 117 13.58 -5.34 20.09
CA LYS A 117 12.68 -4.38 20.75
C LYS A 117 12.17 -3.35 19.76
N THR A 118 10.89 -3.04 19.83
CA THR A 118 10.19 -2.20 18.86
C THR A 118 9.79 -0.84 19.43
N TYR A 119 9.81 0.15 18.57
CA TYR A 119 9.51 1.55 18.88
C TYR A 119 8.58 2.10 17.79
N PRO A 120 7.26 2.09 18.01
CA PRO A 120 6.30 2.56 17.03
C PRO A 120 6.33 4.09 16.90
N VAL A 121 6.16 4.57 15.67
CA VAL A 121 6.05 5.98 15.29
C VAL A 121 4.77 6.14 14.48
N ASN A 122 3.84 6.95 15.00
CA ASN A 122 2.57 7.21 14.35
C ASN A 122 2.63 8.50 13.53
N GLY A 123 2.47 8.38 12.20
CA GLY A 123 2.47 9.51 11.29
C GLY A 123 3.86 10.09 11.04
N ALA A 124 3.89 11.15 10.23
CA ALA A 124 5.12 11.87 9.93
C ALA A 124 5.53 12.73 11.13
N VAL A 125 6.76 12.53 11.62
CA VAL A 125 7.35 13.32 12.71
C VAL A 125 8.60 14.06 12.20
N PRO A 126 8.98 15.21 12.81
CA PRO A 126 10.22 15.90 12.43
C PRO A 126 11.46 15.03 12.64
N LYS A 127 12.52 15.23 11.84
CA LYS A 127 13.80 14.50 11.94
C LYS A 127 14.32 14.40 13.37
N ALA A 128 14.33 15.51 14.12
CA ALA A 128 14.86 15.52 15.48
C ALA A 128 14.11 14.56 16.42
N ALA A 129 12.78 14.44 16.26
CA ALA A 129 11.99 13.48 17.02
C ALA A 129 12.25 12.04 16.54
N PHE A 130 12.34 11.84 15.22
CA PHE A 130 12.66 10.52 14.67
C PHE A 130 14.05 10.02 15.12
N GLN A 131 15.05 10.90 15.11
CA GLN A 131 16.40 10.58 15.58
C GLN A 131 16.43 10.16 17.05
N GLN A 132 15.63 10.80 17.90
CA GLN A 132 15.50 10.38 19.31
C GLN A 132 14.97 8.94 19.42
N ILE A 133 14.04 8.55 18.56
CA ILE A 133 13.50 7.18 18.54
C ILE A 133 14.58 6.18 18.10
N ILE A 134 15.41 6.53 17.12
CA ILE A 134 16.58 5.73 16.73
C ILE A 134 17.57 5.61 17.90
N ASP A 135 17.84 6.71 18.62
CA ASP A 135 18.75 6.69 19.76
C ASP A 135 18.22 5.84 20.93
N LEU A 136 16.91 5.85 21.15
CA LEU A 136 16.24 4.94 22.09
C LEU A 136 16.39 3.48 21.65
N ALA A 137 16.15 3.18 20.37
CA ALA A 137 16.32 1.84 19.81
C ALA A 137 17.76 1.35 19.88
N ARG A 138 18.72 2.22 19.58
CA ARG A 138 20.16 1.93 19.66
C ARG A 138 20.62 1.64 21.08
N SER A 139 20.00 2.29 22.07
CA SER A 139 20.31 2.09 23.49
C SER A 139 19.43 1.04 24.17
N GLU A 140 18.45 0.46 23.45
CA GLU A 140 17.46 -0.47 24.00
C GLU A 140 16.67 0.10 25.19
N ALA A 141 16.56 1.43 25.23
CA ALA A 141 15.90 2.15 26.32
C ALA A 141 14.42 1.79 26.40
N ASP A 142 13.86 1.81 27.62
CA ASP A 142 12.43 1.58 27.82
C ASP A 142 11.62 2.74 27.26
N TYR A 143 10.68 2.39 26.38
CA TYR A 143 9.74 3.32 25.77
C TYR A 143 8.33 2.79 26.00
N ASN A 144 7.59 3.45 26.89
CA ASN A 144 6.22 3.08 27.18
C ASN A 144 5.30 3.69 26.12
N VAL A 145 4.66 2.83 25.33
CA VAL A 145 3.61 3.23 24.38
C VAL A 145 2.28 3.07 25.11
N PRO A 146 1.61 4.16 25.55
CA PRO A 146 0.41 4.06 26.38
C PRO A 146 -0.85 3.75 25.55
N ASP A 147 -0.75 2.80 24.62
CA ASP A 147 -1.84 2.37 23.75
C ASP A 147 -1.81 0.84 23.60
N ASP A 148 -2.73 0.19 24.33
CA ASP A 148 -2.88 -1.27 24.35
C ASP A 148 -3.35 -1.84 23.00
N SER A 149 -3.71 -1.00 22.02
CA SER A 149 -4.11 -1.43 20.67
C SER A 149 -2.94 -1.60 19.70
N ILE A 150 -1.73 -1.22 20.11
CA ILE A 150 -0.50 -1.40 19.35
C ILE A 150 0.13 -2.76 19.68
N ASN A 151 0.37 -3.58 18.65
CA ASN A 151 0.97 -4.90 18.77
C ASN A 151 2.17 -5.02 17.83
N THR A 152 3.23 -4.27 18.12
CA THR A 152 4.43 -4.27 17.28
C THR A 152 5.15 -5.62 17.23
N ASP A 153 4.87 -6.54 18.15
CA ASP A 153 5.42 -7.91 18.16
C ASP A 153 4.93 -8.72 16.94
N ALA A 154 3.82 -8.30 16.32
CA ALA A 154 3.31 -8.91 15.09
C ALA A 154 4.02 -8.44 13.81
N VAL A 155 5.03 -7.57 13.91
CA VAL A 155 5.76 -7.11 12.72
C VAL A 155 6.39 -8.32 12.02
N ARG A 156 6.08 -8.53 10.73
CA ARG A 156 6.71 -9.62 9.97
C ARG A 156 8.23 -9.41 9.96
N PRO A 157 9.04 -10.47 10.10
CA PRO A 157 10.49 -10.38 9.99
C PRO A 157 10.92 -9.61 8.75
N VAL A 158 12.01 -8.85 8.86
CA VAL A 158 12.62 -8.19 7.70
C VAL A 158 13.49 -9.22 6.97
N THR A 159 13.27 -9.38 5.66
CA THR A 159 13.97 -10.37 4.83
C THR A 159 14.49 -9.75 3.53
N ALA A 160 15.24 -10.51 2.73
CA ALA A 160 15.80 -10.03 1.47
C ALA A 160 14.74 -9.76 0.39
N GLU A 161 13.51 -10.22 0.62
CA GLU A 161 12.34 -9.97 -0.22
C GLU A 161 11.70 -8.59 0.04
N ASP A 162 12.05 -7.91 1.14
CA ASP A 162 11.60 -6.54 1.41
C ASP A 162 12.35 -5.52 0.55
N HIS A 163 11.72 -4.36 0.33
CA HIS A 163 12.40 -3.20 -0.27
C HIS A 163 13.26 -2.50 0.78
N ILE A 164 14.58 -2.64 0.70
CA ILE A 164 15.54 -2.21 1.71
C ILE A 164 16.51 -1.16 1.15
N LYS A 165 16.61 -0.02 1.85
CA LYS A 165 17.68 0.96 1.69
C LYS A 165 18.64 0.81 2.87
N GLY A 166 19.92 0.58 2.60
CA GLY A 166 20.93 0.26 3.63
C GLY A 166 21.24 -1.24 3.71
N SER A 167 21.87 -1.68 4.80
CA SER A 167 22.28 -3.09 4.98
C SER A 167 21.20 -3.91 5.67
N LEU A 168 20.82 -5.07 5.15
CA LEU A 168 19.90 -6.01 5.83
C LEU A 168 20.41 -6.40 7.24
N ASP A 169 21.73 -6.40 7.43
CA ASP A 169 22.37 -6.70 8.72
C ASP A 169 22.47 -5.49 9.66
N ALA A 170 21.89 -4.34 9.29
CA ALA A 170 21.90 -3.16 10.14
C ALA A 170 21.26 -3.49 11.51
N PRO A 171 21.92 -3.07 12.62
CA PRO A 171 21.42 -3.31 13.97
C PRO A 171 20.09 -2.61 14.22
N ILE A 172 19.82 -1.51 13.52
CA ILE A 172 18.55 -0.78 13.58
C ILE A 172 17.82 -0.94 12.25
N LYS A 173 16.54 -1.29 12.31
CA LYS A 173 15.68 -1.40 11.12
C LYS A 173 14.45 -0.52 11.28
N ILE A 174 14.17 0.32 10.30
CA ILE A 174 12.98 1.16 10.22
C ILE A 174 12.02 0.47 9.25
N VAL A 175 10.96 -0.15 9.74
CA VAL A 175 9.89 -0.71 8.91
C VAL A 175 8.80 0.33 8.75
N GLU A 176 8.71 0.93 7.56
CA GLU A 176 7.72 1.93 7.21
C GLU A 176 6.61 1.31 6.35
N TYR A 177 5.38 1.38 6.85
CA TYR A 177 4.16 1.14 6.09
C TYR A 177 3.65 2.45 5.51
N SER A 178 3.73 2.59 4.19
CA SER A 178 3.53 3.86 3.49
C SER A 178 2.55 3.74 2.33
N ASP A 179 2.04 4.89 1.91
CA ASP A 179 1.07 5.09 0.86
C ASP A 179 1.58 6.20 -0.08
N PHE A 180 1.76 5.87 -1.35
CA PHE A 180 2.29 6.80 -2.36
C PHE A 180 1.42 8.06 -2.55
N ASP A 181 0.11 7.97 -2.33
CA ASP A 181 -0.83 9.09 -2.54
C ASP A 181 -1.14 9.82 -1.21
N CYS A 182 -0.45 9.47 -0.13
CA CYS A 182 -0.56 10.12 1.17
C CYS A 182 0.43 11.30 1.32
N PRO A 183 -0.04 12.54 1.59
CA PRO A 183 0.84 13.69 1.76
C PRO A 183 1.70 13.64 3.05
N PHE A 184 1.30 12.84 4.05
CA PHE A 184 2.13 12.61 5.22
C PHE A 184 3.28 11.64 4.91
N CYS A 185 3.05 10.65 4.04
CA CYS A 185 4.11 9.73 3.60
C CYS A 185 5.19 10.46 2.81
N THR A 186 4.84 11.45 1.98
CA THR A 186 5.85 12.35 1.36
C THR A 186 6.76 13.01 2.38
N ARG A 187 6.22 13.53 3.50
CA ARG A 187 7.02 14.19 4.53
C ARG A 187 7.87 13.22 5.36
N ALA A 188 7.36 12.02 5.61
CA ALA A 188 8.16 10.97 6.23
C ALA A 188 9.27 10.51 5.30
N HIS A 189 9.01 10.36 4.01
CA HIS A 189 10.04 10.04 3.02
C HIS A 189 11.18 11.07 3.03
N GLU A 190 10.87 12.37 3.00
CA GLU A 190 11.88 13.45 3.16
C GLU A 190 12.69 13.29 4.46
N THR A 191 11.99 13.05 5.58
CA THR A 191 12.63 12.86 6.88
C THR A 191 13.56 11.64 6.89
N LEU A 192 13.11 10.52 6.33
CA LEU A 192 13.87 9.27 6.30
C LEU A 192 15.06 9.34 5.35
N VAL A 193 14.97 10.09 4.25
CA VAL A 193 16.14 10.41 3.41
C VAL A 193 17.23 11.12 4.22
N GLU A 194 16.88 12.13 5.03
CA GLU A 194 17.85 12.81 5.89
C GLU A 194 18.41 11.87 6.98
N ILE A 195 17.56 11.05 7.61
CA ILE A 195 17.99 10.06 8.61
C ILE A 195 19.01 9.07 8.02
N MET A 196 18.73 8.53 6.83
CA MET A 196 19.61 7.57 6.17
C MET A 196 20.93 8.19 5.71
N ALA A 197 20.96 9.49 5.43
CA ALA A 197 22.19 10.21 5.11
C ALA A 197 23.10 10.40 6.35
N GLU A 198 22.52 10.47 7.54
CA GLU A 198 23.24 10.72 8.81
C GLU A 198 23.54 9.43 9.60
N ASN A 199 22.88 8.31 9.29
CA ASN A 199 23.03 7.04 10.00
C ASN A 199 23.41 5.90 9.04
N ASN A 200 24.61 5.34 9.19
CA ASN A 200 25.10 4.21 8.38
C ASN A 200 24.81 2.84 9.00
N ASP A 201 24.27 2.81 10.21
CA ASP A 201 23.92 1.63 11.01
C ASP A 201 22.40 1.34 11.00
N VAL A 202 21.68 1.93 10.05
CA VAL A 202 20.23 1.83 9.91
C VAL A 202 19.89 1.21 8.55
N ALA A 203 18.86 0.36 8.52
CA ALA A 203 18.18 -0.05 7.30
C ALA A 203 16.76 0.52 7.28
N TRP A 204 16.34 1.04 6.14
CA TRP A 204 14.96 1.45 5.91
C TRP A 204 14.27 0.42 5.01
N VAL A 205 13.21 -0.16 5.54
CA VAL A 205 12.34 -1.14 4.90
C VAL A 205 11.03 -0.45 4.53
N TYR A 206 10.66 -0.49 3.26
CA TYR A 206 9.37 0.03 2.79
C TYR A 206 8.38 -1.12 2.61
N ARG A 207 7.17 -0.96 3.14
CA ARG A 207 6.01 -1.84 2.95
C ARG A 207 4.77 -1.04 2.60
N HIS A 208 3.83 -1.65 1.89
CA HIS A 208 2.63 -0.97 1.41
C HIS A 208 1.51 -0.90 2.44
N PHE A 209 0.90 0.27 2.63
CA PHE A 209 -0.36 0.40 3.36
C PHE A 209 -1.32 1.38 2.68
N PRO A 210 -1.81 1.04 1.48
CA PRO A 210 -2.73 1.89 0.73
C PRO A 210 -4.05 2.07 1.49
N LEU A 211 -4.41 3.32 1.77
CA LEU A 211 -5.68 3.66 2.42
C LEU A 211 -6.76 3.87 1.35
N ASP A 212 -7.25 2.79 0.74
CA ASP A 212 -8.11 2.81 -0.46
C ASP A 212 -9.32 3.76 -0.37
N SER A 213 -9.88 3.95 0.83
CA SER A 213 -11.02 4.86 1.05
C SER A 213 -10.64 6.35 1.05
N LEU A 214 -9.38 6.68 1.30
CA LEU A 214 -8.85 8.04 1.36
C LEU A 214 -8.01 8.38 0.12
N HIS A 215 -7.33 7.39 -0.44
CA HIS A 215 -6.33 7.54 -1.49
C HIS A 215 -6.62 6.53 -2.62
N PRO A 216 -7.52 6.87 -3.57
CA PRO A 216 -8.01 5.92 -4.57
C PRO A 216 -6.94 5.41 -5.53
N ASN A 217 -5.80 6.10 -5.66
CA ASN A 217 -4.68 5.66 -6.51
C ASN A 217 -3.63 4.85 -5.73
N ALA A 218 -3.66 4.87 -4.40
CA ALA A 218 -2.60 4.32 -3.55
C ALA A 218 -2.26 2.86 -3.88
N ARG A 219 -3.30 2.03 -4.00
CA ARG A 219 -3.13 0.60 -4.30
C ARG A 219 -2.59 0.38 -5.70
N THR A 220 -3.08 1.12 -6.70
CA THR A 220 -2.54 1.04 -8.06
C THR A 220 -1.07 1.40 -8.09
N LEU A 221 -0.68 2.48 -7.41
CA LEU A 221 0.71 2.93 -7.32
C LEU A 221 1.60 1.93 -6.57
N ALA A 222 1.10 1.34 -5.49
CA ALA A 222 1.76 0.26 -4.77
C ALA A 222 2.03 -0.94 -5.70
N THR A 223 0.99 -1.44 -6.39
CA THR A 223 1.14 -2.56 -7.32
C THR A 223 2.09 -2.22 -8.49
N VAL A 224 2.07 -0.98 -9.01
CA VAL A 224 3.02 -0.53 -10.03
C VAL A 224 4.45 -0.57 -9.50
N SER A 225 4.70 -0.07 -8.28
CA SER A 225 6.04 -0.09 -7.69
C SER A 225 6.56 -1.51 -7.45
N GLU A 226 5.68 -2.44 -7.07
CA GLU A 226 6.02 -3.86 -6.93
C GLU A 226 6.34 -4.49 -8.29
N CYS A 227 5.62 -4.11 -9.35
CA CYS A 227 5.95 -4.54 -10.69
C CYS A 227 7.28 -3.96 -11.18
N VAL A 228 7.62 -2.72 -10.82
CA VAL A 228 8.95 -2.15 -11.08
C VAL A 228 10.03 -2.95 -10.33
N ALA A 229 9.78 -3.29 -9.06
CA ALA A 229 10.70 -4.10 -8.25
C ALA A 229 10.88 -5.51 -8.81
N LYS A 230 9.81 -6.15 -9.29
CA LYS A 230 9.85 -7.48 -9.91
C LYS A 230 10.78 -7.51 -11.12
N GLU A 231 10.73 -6.47 -11.94
CA GLU A 231 11.48 -6.41 -13.20
C GLU A 231 12.91 -5.86 -13.02
N GLY A 232 13.11 -4.91 -12.11
CA GLY A 232 14.38 -4.19 -11.94
C GLY A 232 15.06 -4.38 -10.59
N GLY A 233 14.46 -5.14 -9.67
CA GLY A 233 14.96 -5.36 -8.32
C GLY A 233 14.78 -4.18 -7.37
N ASN A 234 15.38 -4.30 -6.18
CA ASN A 234 15.31 -3.32 -5.10
C ASN A 234 15.75 -1.90 -5.52
N ASP A 235 16.80 -1.79 -6.34
CA ASP A 235 17.29 -0.48 -6.81
C ASP A 235 16.26 0.23 -7.70
N ALA A 236 15.54 -0.53 -8.55
CA ALA A 236 14.47 0.01 -9.37
C ALA A 236 13.27 0.44 -8.52
N PHE A 237 12.92 -0.33 -7.48
CA PHE A 237 11.90 0.06 -6.51
C PHE A 237 12.23 1.42 -5.88
N TRP A 238 13.44 1.58 -5.32
CA TRP A 238 13.83 2.81 -4.65
C TRP A 238 13.96 3.97 -5.62
N SER A 239 14.46 3.75 -6.85
CA SER A 239 14.46 4.77 -7.89
C SER A 239 13.05 5.26 -8.21
N PHE A 240 12.08 4.35 -8.30
CA PHE A 240 10.68 4.70 -8.53
C PHE A 240 10.10 5.44 -7.32
N ALA A 241 10.29 4.92 -6.11
CA ALA A 241 9.73 5.48 -4.89
C ALA A 241 10.26 6.88 -4.60
N ASP A 242 11.59 7.06 -4.61
CA ASP A 242 12.24 8.37 -4.40
C ASP A 242 11.76 9.38 -5.46
N GLY A 243 11.71 8.98 -6.73
CA GLY A 243 11.25 9.84 -7.82
C GLY A 243 9.75 10.17 -7.74
N TYR A 244 8.93 9.23 -7.27
CA TYR A 244 7.51 9.49 -7.06
C TYR A 244 7.30 10.48 -5.91
N PHE A 245 7.89 10.25 -4.74
CA PHE A 245 7.67 11.14 -3.59
C PHE A 245 8.23 12.56 -3.78
N THR A 246 9.19 12.76 -4.69
CA THR A 246 9.82 14.06 -4.97
C THR A 246 9.29 14.78 -6.22
N ARG A 247 8.24 14.25 -6.85
CA ARG A 247 7.66 14.74 -8.12
C ARG A 247 7.07 16.14 -8.08
#